data_AF-A0A3R7NTX5-F1
#
_entry.id   AF-A0A3R7NTX5-F1
#
_cell.length_a   1.000
_cell.length_b   1.000
_cell.length_c   1.000
_cell.angle_alpha   90.00
_cell.angle_beta   90.00
_cell.angle_gamma   90.00
#
_symmetry.space_group_name_H-M   'P 1'
#
loop_
_entity.id
_entity.type
_entity.pdbx_description
1 polymer ?
#
loop_
_entity_poly.entity_id
_entity_poly.type
_entity_poly.pdbx_seq_one_letter_code
_entity_poly.pdbx_strand_id
1 'polypeptide(L)'
;MAAMLIERALYVLESSSHPMFNIATGACRLQYRQQENRSFFIALFRHILNVGRKGCYRTALELCKLLLNLSPDDDPLAVSLMLDFYALRAQEYSWLVALYDLYEPTKNLSMLPSFSFSVPLALFHLSEGVNHPIGGDKRDTNRAAFLAGDLGTREQMRERADTMLQRALIMFPGVLMPLLDKCSIQPDPAVTSHVFFGPTAQDEQSKGLSQIVNLYCGRNYHVWKEAGVMSWLEENVKIVLERVDREDPLVKEGQEMRKVRYQGTPMAIYRHIILAEIKDATASLPPALANTPVMSFDPLPPPDSICGYSRPIVSGQQNAASSNILASFFRSLLPNYNPNAPDAAENAEGAAALDEAVGGADGEDGENRGMGGDLRASVNTLLFAMRDLLSNMHLPEPQVNDADQSEDENHEWD
;
A
#
# COMPACT_ATOMS: atom_id res chain seq x y z
N MET A 1 -10.77 11.56 -8.64
CA MET A 1 -9.97 11.32 -9.87
C MET A 1 -9.11 10.06 -9.80
N ALA A 2 -8.24 9.88 -8.80
CA ALA A 2 -7.34 8.72 -8.70
C ALA A 2 -8.04 7.33 -8.73
N ALA A 3 -9.13 7.15 -7.98
CA ALA A 3 -9.87 5.87 -7.97
C ALA A 3 -10.42 5.49 -9.35
N MET A 4 -10.94 6.47 -10.12
CA MET A 4 -11.43 6.24 -11.48
C MET A 4 -10.30 5.85 -12.44
N LEU A 5 -9.09 6.41 -12.27
CA LEU A 5 -7.94 6.04 -13.08
C LEU A 5 -7.49 4.60 -12.81
N ILE A 6 -7.57 4.14 -11.55
CA ILE A 6 -7.29 2.74 -11.18
C ILE A 6 -8.34 1.80 -11.79
N GLU A 7 -9.63 2.15 -11.72
CA GLU A 7 -10.71 1.37 -12.34
C GLU A 7 -10.54 1.30 -13.87
N ARG A 8 -10.18 2.41 -14.52
CA ARG A 8 -9.84 2.44 -15.95
C ARG A 8 -8.61 1.60 -16.28
N ALA A 9 -7.57 1.63 -15.45
CA ALA A 9 -6.39 0.81 -15.65
C ALA A 9 -6.73 -0.68 -15.60
N LEU A 10 -7.54 -1.10 -14.61
CA LEU A 10 -8.02 -2.48 -14.53
C LEU A 10 -8.85 -2.87 -15.75
N TYR A 11 -9.77 -2.00 -16.19
CA TYR A 11 -10.55 -2.24 -17.40
C TYR A 11 -9.68 -2.43 -18.65
N VAL A 12 -8.67 -1.59 -18.84
CA VAL A 12 -7.73 -1.72 -19.97
C VAL A 12 -6.95 -3.02 -19.90
N LEU A 13 -6.42 -3.36 -18.72
CA LEU A 13 -5.66 -4.60 -18.50
C LEU A 13 -6.53 -5.85 -18.76
N GLU A 14 -7.76 -5.85 -18.27
CA GLU A 14 -8.74 -6.91 -18.54
C GLU A 14 -9.07 -6.99 -20.04
N SER A 15 -9.32 -5.85 -20.71
CA SER A 15 -9.64 -5.82 -22.14
C SER A 15 -8.50 -6.33 -23.04
N SER A 16 -7.26 -6.21 -22.57
CA SER A 16 -6.07 -6.72 -23.27
C SER A 16 -5.71 -8.17 -22.93
N SER A 17 -6.46 -8.79 -22.00
CA SER A 17 -6.17 -10.14 -21.54
C SER A 17 -6.49 -11.18 -22.61
N HIS A 18 -5.67 -12.23 -22.68
CA HIS A 18 -5.94 -13.36 -23.56
C HIS A 18 -7.29 -14.00 -23.19
N PRO A 19 -8.14 -14.45 -24.15
CA PRO A 19 -9.46 -15.02 -23.83
C PRO A 19 -9.45 -16.21 -22.86
N MET A 20 -8.34 -16.97 -22.82
CA MET A 20 -8.14 -18.08 -21.87
C MET A 20 -7.68 -17.63 -20.46
N PHE A 21 -7.30 -16.36 -20.30
CA PHE A 21 -6.96 -15.77 -19.01
C PHE A 21 -8.25 -15.43 -18.26
N ASN A 22 -8.94 -16.48 -17.79
CA ASN A 22 -10.16 -16.34 -17.02
C ASN A 22 -9.84 -16.34 -15.53
N ILE A 23 -9.75 -15.13 -14.98
CA ILE A 23 -9.44 -14.86 -13.58
C ILE A 23 -10.46 -15.51 -12.61
N ALA A 24 -11.72 -15.68 -13.02
CA ALA A 24 -12.77 -16.25 -12.17
C ALA A 24 -12.60 -17.76 -11.91
N THR A 25 -11.74 -18.45 -12.68
CA THR A 25 -11.49 -19.88 -12.51
C THR A 25 -10.53 -20.23 -11.37
N GLY A 26 -9.77 -19.25 -10.88
CA GLY A 26 -8.70 -19.48 -9.90
C GLY A 26 -7.47 -20.23 -10.44
N ALA A 27 -7.41 -20.54 -11.74
CA ALA A 27 -6.30 -21.25 -12.38
C ALA A 27 -5.23 -20.32 -13.00
N CYS A 28 -5.53 -19.02 -13.08
CA CYS A 28 -4.61 -18.04 -13.65
C CYS A 28 -3.46 -17.73 -12.69
N ARG A 29 -2.21 -17.79 -13.18
CA ARG A 29 -1.00 -17.43 -12.43
C ARG A 29 -0.21 -16.37 -13.20
N LEU A 30 0.30 -15.37 -12.50
CA LEU A 30 1.16 -14.33 -13.06
C LEU A 30 2.41 -14.17 -12.21
N GLN A 31 3.57 -14.15 -12.86
CA GLN A 31 4.85 -13.98 -12.17
C GLN A 31 5.14 -12.49 -11.97
N TYR A 32 5.39 -12.07 -10.72
CA TYR A 32 5.66 -10.67 -10.39
C TYR A 32 7.04 -10.19 -10.85
N ARG A 33 7.99 -11.11 -11.07
CA ARG A 33 9.31 -10.77 -11.65
C ARG A 33 9.22 -10.19 -13.06
N GLN A 34 8.17 -10.55 -13.82
CA GLN A 34 7.90 -9.99 -15.13
C GLN A 34 7.35 -8.56 -14.98
N GLN A 35 8.06 -7.57 -15.50
CA GLN A 35 7.73 -6.15 -15.31
C GLN A 35 6.31 -5.80 -15.78
N GLU A 36 5.88 -6.38 -16.88
CA GLU A 36 4.59 -6.18 -17.53
C GLU A 36 3.42 -6.56 -16.61
N ASN A 37 3.60 -7.61 -15.80
CA ASN A 37 2.56 -8.11 -14.91
C ASN A 37 2.33 -7.21 -13.70
N ARG A 38 3.34 -6.44 -13.26
CA ARG A 38 3.31 -5.73 -11.96
C ARG A 38 2.21 -4.68 -11.90
N SER A 39 1.95 -4.01 -13.03
CA SER A 39 0.89 -3.01 -13.14
C SER A 39 -0.48 -3.57 -12.72
N PHE A 40 -0.77 -4.82 -13.08
CA PHE A 40 -2.01 -5.50 -12.70
C PHE A 40 -2.08 -5.80 -11.20
N PHE A 41 -1.01 -6.33 -10.60
CA PHE A 41 -0.94 -6.56 -9.16
C PHE A 41 -1.15 -5.25 -8.37
N ILE A 42 -0.49 -4.18 -8.79
CA ILE A 42 -0.53 -2.88 -8.10
C ILE A 42 -1.89 -2.21 -8.28
N ALA A 43 -2.46 -2.26 -9.50
CA ALA A 43 -3.79 -1.73 -9.75
C ALA A 43 -4.86 -2.47 -8.93
N LEU A 44 -4.79 -3.80 -8.85
CA LEU A 44 -5.67 -4.60 -7.99
C LEU A 44 -5.50 -4.24 -6.52
N PHE A 45 -4.26 -4.15 -6.02
CA PHE A 45 -3.98 -3.78 -4.63
C PHE A 45 -4.57 -2.41 -4.29
N ARG A 46 -4.36 -1.40 -5.14
CA ARG A 46 -4.91 -0.06 -4.91
C ARG A 46 -6.43 -0.05 -5.03
N HIS A 47 -7.01 -0.86 -5.91
CA HIS A 47 -8.46 -1.02 -6.01
C HIS A 47 -9.05 -1.64 -4.75
N ILE A 48 -8.43 -2.68 -4.18
CA ILE A 48 -8.81 -3.27 -2.89
C ILE A 48 -8.90 -2.20 -1.81
N LEU A 49 -7.87 -1.34 -1.68
CA LEU A 49 -7.88 -0.26 -0.69
C LEU A 49 -9.01 0.75 -0.95
N ASN A 50 -9.28 1.11 -2.21
CA ASN A 50 -10.35 2.05 -2.55
C ASN A 50 -11.74 1.48 -2.22
N VAL A 51 -11.99 0.21 -2.54
CA VAL A 51 -13.23 -0.49 -2.22
C VAL A 51 -13.38 -0.65 -0.71
N GLY A 52 -12.31 -0.98 0.00
CA GLY A 52 -12.27 -1.03 1.47
C GLY A 52 -12.62 0.30 2.13
N ARG A 53 -12.07 1.41 1.65
CA ARG A 53 -12.39 2.76 2.15
C ARG A 53 -13.85 3.18 1.90
N LYS A 54 -14.51 2.61 0.89
CA LYS A 54 -15.95 2.80 0.63
C LYS A 54 -16.83 1.94 1.55
N GLY A 55 -16.25 1.11 2.42
CA GLY A 55 -16.98 0.21 3.31
C GLY A 55 -17.41 -1.12 2.66
N CYS A 56 -16.99 -1.40 1.42
CA CYS A 56 -17.35 -2.61 0.70
C CYS A 56 -16.40 -3.77 1.05
N TYR A 57 -16.36 -4.14 2.34
CA TYR A 57 -15.36 -5.09 2.88
C TYR A 57 -15.45 -6.50 2.27
N ARG A 58 -16.68 -6.99 1.97
CA ARG A 58 -16.86 -8.29 1.30
C ARG A 58 -16.23 -8.31 -0.08
N THR A 59 -16.44 -7.27 -0.89
CA THR A 59 -15.82 -7.16 -2.22
C THR A 59 -14.31 -7.03 -2.10
N ALA A 60 -13.81 -6.22 -1.16
CA ALA A 60 -12.38 -6.09 -0.91
C ALA A 60 -11.74 -7.44 -0.52
N LEU A 61 -12.43 -8.25 0.29
CA LEU A 61 -11.99 -9.60 0.66
C LEU A 61 -11.89 -10.52 -0.55
N GLU A 62 -12.90 -10.55 -1.44
CA GLU A 62 -12.84 -11.36 -2.66
C GLU A 62 -11.71 -10.92 -3.60
N LEU A 63 -11.46 -9.61 -3.70
CA LEU A 63 -10.34 -9.07 -4.46
C LEU A 63 -8.98 -9.42 -3.83
N CYS A 64 -8.86 -9.49 -2.50
CA CYS A 64 -7.66 -9.99 -1.84
C CYS A 64 -7.39 -11.46 -2.22
N LYS A 65 -8.42 -12.31 -2.19
CA LYS A 65 -8.32 -13.72 -2.61
C LYS A 65 -7.90 -13.80 -4.08
N LEU A 66 -8.46 -12.94 -4.93
CA LEU A 66 -8.11 -12.85 -6.33
C LEU A 66 -6.64 -12.53 -6.55
N LEU A 67 -6.15 -11.48 -5.88
CA LEU A 67 -4.78 -11.02 -6.00
C LEU A 67 -3.80 -12.07 -5.46
N LEU A 68 -4.12 -12.73 -4.34
CA LEU A 68 -3.33 -13.83 -3.79
C LEU A 68 -3.29 -15.02 -4.76
N ASN A 69 -4.40 -15.34 -5.45
CA ASN A 69 -4.44 -16.43 -6.42
C ASN A 69 -3.54 -16.22 -7.64
N LEU A 70 -3.11 -14.99 -7.95
CA LEU A 70 -2.17 -14.73 -9.04
C LEU A 70 -0.78 -15.29 -8.75
N SER A 71 -0.31 -15.19 -7.50
CA SER A 71 0.90 -15.86 -7.02
C SER A 71 0.73 -16.29 -5.54
N PRO A 72 0.14 -17.49 -5.30
CA PRO A 72 -0.21 -17.94 -3.95
C PRO A 72 1.01 -18.32 -3.09
N ASP A 73 2.14 -18.59 -3.74
CA ASP A 73 3.35 -19.01 -3.04
C ASP A 73 4.28 -17.84 -2.72
N ASP A 74 4.44 -16.89 -3.63
CA ASP A 74 5.35 -15.76 -3.43
C ASP A 74 4.71 -14.60 -2.65
N ASP A 75 3.38 -14.41 -2.79
CA ASP A 75 2.62 -13.25 -2.29
C ASP A 75 3.43 -11.94 -2.37
N PRO A 76 3.75 -11.46 -3.59
CA PRO A 76 4.78 -10.42 -3.82
C PRO A 76 4.43 -9.05 -3.21
N LEU A 77 3.17 -8.84 -2.83
CA LEU A 77 2.64 -7.64 -2.20
C LEU A 77 2.17 -7.88 -0.76
N ALA A 78 2.46 -9.05 -0.18
CA ALA A 78 2.06 -9.46 1.16
C ALA A 78 0.56 -9.21 1.46
N VAL A 79 -0.32 -9.55 0.51
CA VAL A 79 -1.77 -9.36 0.60
C VAL A 79 -2.36 -10.15 1.77
N SER A 80 -1.72 -11.26 2.14
CA SER A 80 -2.02 -12.03 3.35
C SER A 80 -2.11 -11.15 4.61
N LEU A 81 -1.33 -10.08 4.73
CA LEU A 81 -1.32 -9.16 5.89
C LEU A 81 -2.55 -8.25 6.02
N MET A 82 -3.45 -8.24 5.02
CA MET A 82 -4.71 -7.49 5.08
C MET A 82 -5.95 -8.36 4.87
N LEU A 83 -5.77 -9.66 4.62
CA LEU A 83 -6.85 -10.60 4.37
C LEU A 83 -7.75 -10.77 5.60
N ASP A 84 -7.12 -10.85 6.77
CA ASP A 84 -7.76 -10.95 8.07
C ASP A 84 -8.65 -9.74 8.39
N PHE A 85 -8.16 -8.53 8.10
CA PHE A 85 -8.92 -7.29 8.29
C PHE A 85 -10.23 -7.32 7.51
N TYR A 86 -10.16 -7.61 6.21
CA TYR A 86 -11.35 -7.62 5.37
C TYR A 86 -12.29 -8.77 5.71
N ALA A 87 -11.76 -9.91 6.18
CA ALA A 87 -12.58 -11.01 6.66
C ALA A 87 -13.37 -10.64 7.91
N LEU A 88 -12.71 -10.03 8.91
CA LEU A 88 -13.37 -9.55 10.13
C LEU A 88 -14.42 -8.48 9.82
N ARG A 89 -14.06 -7.47 9.03
CA ARG A 89 -14.99 -6.38 8.67
C ARG A 89 -16.15 -6.82 7.78
N ALA A 90 -15.99 -7.92 7.04
CA ALA A 90 -17.07 -8.54 6.28
C ALA A 90 -17.87 -9.57 7.11
N GLN A 91 -17.53 -9.78 8.39
CA GLN A 91 -18.13 -10.79 9.28
C GLN A 91 -18.00 -12.22 8.75
N GLU A 92 -16.95 -12.50 7.99
CA GLU A 92 -16.66 -13.81 7.41
C GLU A 92 -15.78 -14.63 8.36
N TYR A 93 -16.22 -14.72 9.62
CA TYR A 93 -15.46 -15.30 10.73
C TYR A 93 -15.17 -16.78 10.50
N SER A 94 -16.19 -17.57 10.14
CA SER A 94 -16.04 -19.01 9.88
C SER A 94 -15.06 -19.29 8.74
N TRP A 95 -15.08 -18.46 7.70
CA TRP A 95 -14.14 -18.58 6.60
C TRP A 95 -12.70 -18.27 7.03
N LEU A 96 -12.49 -17.23 7.85
CA LEU A 96 -11.16 -16.88 8.33
C LEU A 96 -10.56 -17.99 9.21
N VAL A 97 -11.35 -18.58 10.10
CA VAL A 97 -10.89 -19.69 10.96
C VAL A 97 -10.58 -20.92 10.11
N ALA A 98 -11.45 -21.28 9.16
CA ALA A 98 -11.21 -22.41 8.26
C ALA A 98 -9.97 -22.21 7.38
N LEU A 99 -9.73 -20.98 6.90
CA LEU A 99 -8.51 -20.63 6.18
C LEU A 99 -7.28 -20.83 7.06
N TYR A 100 -7.33 -20.35 8.31
CA TYR A 100 -6.23 -20.49 9.26
C TYR A 100 -5.90 -21.97 9.48
N ASP A 101 -6.91 -22.80 9.77
CA ASP A 101 -6.71 -24.23 10.02
C ASP A 101 -6.14 -24.98 8.82
N LEU A 102 -6.56 -24.61 7.62
CA LEU A 102 -6.07 -25.21 6.38
C LEU A 102 -4.60 -24.84 6.08
N TYR A 103 -4.21 -23.59 6.30
CA TYR A 103 -2.90 -23.07 5.87
C TYR A 103 -1.86 -23.01 6.98
N GLU A 104 -2.23 -23.10 8.25
CA GLU A 104 -1.29 -23.07 9.37
C GLU A 104 -0.13 -24.08 9.22
N PRO A 105 -0.36 -25.37 8.88
CA PRO A 105 0.72 -26.35 8.80
C PRO A 105 1.77 -26.06 7.71
N THR A 106 1.38 -25.34 6.65
CA THR A 106 2.24 -25.10 5.48
C THR A 106 2.80 -23.69 5.43
N LYS A 107 2.04 -22.69 5.90
CA LYS A 107 2.38 -21.26 5.82
C LYS A 107 2.73 -20.63 7.17
N ASN A 108 2.54 -21.34 8.29
CA ASN A 108 2.83 -20.87 9.65
C ASN A 108 2.17 -19.50 9.95
N LEU A 109 0.85 -19.39 9.74
CA LEU A 109 0.10 -18.15 9.93
C LEU A 109 0.11 -17.66 11.39
N SER A 110 0.30 -18.55 12.37
CA SER A 110 0.51 -18.22 13.79
C SER A 110 1.77 -17.38 14.03
N MET A 111 2.68 -17.35 13.06
CA MET A 111 3.87 -16.51 13.04
C MET A 111 3.61 -15.17 12.36
N LEU A 112 2.35 -14.74 12.18
CA LEU A 112 2.01 -13.41 11.70
C LEU A 112 1.10 -12.74 12.74
N PRO A 113 1.46 -11.55 13.26
CA PRO A 113 0.59 -10.82 14.19
C PRO A 113 -0.83 -10.62 13.66
N SER A 114 -1.01 -10.50 12.34
CA SER A 114 -2.33 -10.37 11.73
C SER A 114 -3.25 -11.55 12.06
N PHE A 115 -2.87 -12.78 11.67
CA PHE A 115 -3.70 -13.96 11.91
C PHE A 115 -3.76 -14.33 13.40
N SER A 116 -2.65 -14.22 14.13
CA SER A 116 -2.59 -14.62 15.54
C SER A 116 -3.54 -13.84 16.43
N PHE A 117 -3.84 -12.58 16.09
CA PHE A 117 -4.81 -11.77 16.82
C PHE A 117 -6.21 -11.74 16.17
N SER A 118 -6.30 -11.81 14.84
CA SER A 118 -7.59 -11.75 14.14
C SER A 118 -8.40 -13.05 14.19
N VAL A 119 -7.75 -14.22 14.20
CA VAL A 119 -8.43 -15.52 14.28
C VAL A 119 -9.11 -15.75 15.64
N PRO A 120 -8.46 -15.51 16.80
CA PRO A 120 -9.17 -15.60 18.08
C PRO A 120 -10.32 -14.60 18.17
N LEU A 121 -10.18 -13.40 17.60
CA LEU A 121 -11.28 -12.43 17.56
C LEU A 121 -12.47 -12.95 16.73
N ALA A 122 -12.22 -13.59 15.59
CA ALA A 122 -13.26 -14.24 14.80
C ALA A 122 -13.98 -15.34 15.61
N LEU A 123 -13.23 -16.19 16.33
CA LEU A 123 -13.80 -17.22 17.21
C LEU A 123 -14.63 -16.62 18.35
N PHE A 124 -14.16 -15.52 18.94
CA PHE A 124 -14.91 -14.78 19.96
C PHE A 124 -16.28 -14.32 19.42
N HIS A 125 -16.32 -13.65 18.26
CA HIS A 125 -17.58 -13.23 17.64
C HIS A 125 -18.51 -14.39 17.26
N LEU A 126 -17.95 -15.52 16.84
CA LEU A 126 -18.71 -16.75 16.59
C LEU A 126 -19.35 -17.30 17.87
N SER A 127 -18.62 -17.27 18.99
CA SER A 127 -19.13 -17.73 20.29
C SER A 127 -20.26 -16.85 20.81
N GLU A 128 -20.20 -15.54 20.58
CA GLU A 128 -21.25 -14.57 20.93
C GLU A 128 -22.48 -14.63 19.99
N GLY A 129 -22.40 -15.39 18.89
CA GLY A 129 -23.51 -15.56 17.95
C GLY A 129 -23.70 -14.39 16.97
N VAL A 130 -22.67 -13.55 16.76
CA VAL A 130 -22.69 -12.40 15.84
C VAL A 130 -22.80 -12.82 14.36
N ASN A 131 -22.72 -14.11 14.08
CA ASN A 131 -22.69 -14.68 12.74
C ASN A 131 -24.08 -14.79 12.09
N HIS A 132 -24.84 -13.70 12.07
CA HIS A 132 -26.04 -13.61 11.24
C HIS A 132 -25.70 -12.81 9.98
N PRO A 133 -25.57 -13.44 8.79
CA PRO A 133 -25.36 -12.70 7.56
C PRO A 133 -26.61 -11.87 7.29
N ILE A 134 -26.53 -10.57 7.59
CA ILE A 134 -27.56 -9.60 7.26
C ILE A 134 -27.48 -9.41 5.74
N GLY A 135 -28.21 -10.23 4.98
CA GLY A 135 -28.39 -10.08 3.53
C GLY A 135 -27.49 -10.91 2.61
N GLY A 136 -26.91 -12.02 3.06
CA GLY A 136 -26.10 -12.92 2.22
C GLY A 136 -26.90 -13.78 1.24
N ASP A 137 -26.31 -14.12 0.09
CA ASP A 137 -26.82 -15.13 -0.85
C ASP A 137 -26.98 -16.49 -0.14
N LYS A 138 -28.05 -17.24 -0.46
CA LYS A 138 -28.37 -18.55 0.15
C LYS A 138 -27.19 -19.55 0.06
N ARG A 139 -26.34 -19.39 -0.95
CA ARG A 139 -25.14 -20.21 -1.15
C ARG A 139 -24.05 -19.91 -0.13
N ASP A 140 -23.84 -18.64 0.19
CA ASP A 140 -22.86 -18.22 1.19
C ASP A 140 -23.30 -18.58 2.60
N THR A 141 -24.61 -18.49 2.91
CA THR A 141 -25.15 -19.00 4.19
C THR A 141 -24.91 -20.49 4.35
N ASN A 142 -25.09 -21.30 3.30
CA ASN A 142 -24.88 -22.74 3.36
C ASN A 142 -23.40 -23.10 3.56
N ARG A 143 -22.50 -22.39 2.87
CA ARG A 143 -21.05 -22.59 3.03
C ARG A 143 -20.57 -22.15 4.41
N ALA A 144 -21.03 -20.99 4.89
CA ALA A 144 -20.71 -20.51 6.23
C ALA A 144 -21.26 -21.47 7.30
N ALA A 145 -22.47 -21.99 7.14
CA ALA A 145 -23.05 -22.98 8.04
C ALA A 145 -22.27 -24.31 8.02
N PHE A 146 -21.84 -24.78 6.85
CA PHE A 146 -21.00 -25.98 6.73
C PHE A 146 -19.66 -25.80 7.45
N LEU A 147 -18.97 -24.68 7.21
CA LEU A 147 -17.70 -24.37 7.88
C LEU A 147 -17.89 -24.17 9.38
N ALA A 148 -18.98 -23.52 9.82
CA ALA A 148 -19.28 -23.33 11.23
C ALA A 148 -19.61 -24.65 11.95
N GLY A 149 -20.18 -25.63 11.26
CA GLY A 149 -20.46 -26.95 11.82
C GLY A 149 -19.19 -27.71 12.25
N ASP A 150 -18.05 -27.44 11.61
CA ASP A 150 -16.76 -28.05 11.92
C ASP A 150 -16.05 -27.37 13.10
N LEU A 151 -16.48 -26.17 13.51
CA LEU A 151 -15.85 -25.38 14.57
C LEU A 151 -16.29 -25.75 15.99
N GLY A 152 -17.33 -26.59 16.12
CA GLY A 152 -17.83 -27.07 17.41
C GLY A 152 -18.86 -26.16 18.08
N THR A 153 -19.06 -26.38 19.39
CA THR A 153 -20.04 -25.62 20.19
C THR A 153 -19.55 -24.20 20.49
N ARG A 154 -20.45 -23.31 20.92
CA ARG A 154 -20.09 -21.93 21.30
C ARG A 154 -19.05 -21.89 22.42
N GLU A 155 -19.16 -22.79 23.39
CA GLU A 155 -18.21 -22.92 24.49
C GLU A 155 -16.82 -23.33 23.98
N GLN A 156 -16.75 -24.32 23.08
CA GLN A 156 -15.50 -24.73 22.45
C GLN A 156 -14.86 -23.61 21.62
N MET A 157 -15.68 -22.85 20.87
CA MET A 157 -15.19 -21.68 20.13
C MET A 157 -14.64 -20.61 21.07
N ARG A 158 -15.29 -20.37 22.22
CA ARG A 158 -14.82 -19.41 23.22
C ARG A 158 -13.51 -19.85 23.87
N GLU A 159 -13.42 -21.08 24.33
CA GLU A 159 -12.20 -21.64 24.93
C GLU A 159 -11.01 -21.60 23.94
N ARG A 160 -11.28 -21.92 22.66
CA ARG A 160 -10.30 -21.82 21.60
C ARG A 160 -9.87 -20.38 21.35
N ALA A 161 -10.79 -19.42 21.37
CA ALA A 161 -10.49 -17.99 21.25
C ALA A 161 -9.56 -17.53 22.37
N ASP A 162 -9.88 -17.86 23.63
CA ASP A 162 -9.08 -17.50 24.80
C ASP A 162 -7.66 -18.07 24.69
N THR A 163 -7.55 -19.37 24.40
CA THR A 163 -6.25 -20.06 24.27
C THR A 163 -5.38 -19.44 23.18
N MET A 164 -5.99 -19.14 22.02
CA MET A 164 -5.28 -18.55 20.89
C MET A 164 -4.86 -17.10 21.18
N LEU A 165 -5.72 -16.29 21.82
CA LEU A 165 -5.38 -14.92 22.20
C LEU A 165 -4.25 -14.89 23.23
N GLN A 166 -4.29 -15.75 24.25
CA GLN A 166 -3.22 -15.85 25.25
C GLN A 166 -1.89 -16.24 24.60
N ARG A 167 -1.90 -17.22 23.69
CA ARG A 167 -0.71 -17.61 22.92
C ARG A 167 -0.21 -16.44 22.07
N ALA A 168 -1.10 -15.68 21.42
CA ALA A 168 -0.73 -14.52 20.61
C ALA A 168 -0.08 -13.40 21.45
N LEU A 169 -0.64 -13.10 22.62
CA LEU A 169 -0.08 -12.13 23.57
C LEU A 169 1.30 -12.54 24.08
N ILE A 170 1.54 -13.83 24.32
CA ILE A 170 2.87 -14.34 24.70
C ILE A 170 3.85 -14.31 23.51
N MET A 171 3.37 -14.68 22.32
CA MET A 171 4.17 -14.73 21.10
C MET A 171 4.53 -13.34 20.57
N PHE A 172 3.69 -12.33 20.81
CA PHE A 172 3.84 -10.97 20.29
C PHE A 172 3.51 -9.92 21.37
N PRO A 173 4.32 -9.82 22.42
CA PRO A 173 4.02 -8.96 23.56
C PRO A 173 3.80 -7.50 23.17
N GLY A 174 4.60 -6.96 22.25
CA GLY A 174 4.45 -5.55 21.90
C GLY A 174 3.42 -5.22 20.84
N VAL A 175 2.45 -6.11 20.56
CA VAL A 175 1.21 -5.70 19.91
C VAL A 175 0.30 -4.94 20.88
N LEU A 176 0.31 -5.29 22.18
CA LEU A 176 -0.68 -4.81 23.14
C LEU A 176 -0.66 -3.28 23.29
N MET A 177 0.49 -2.69 23.61
CA MET A 177 0.56 -1.24 23.86
C MET A 177 0.21 -0.39 22.63
N PRO A 178 0.78 -0.64 21.43
CA PRO A 178 0.39 0.10 20.23
C PRO A 178 -1.10 -0.06 19.87
N LEU A 179 -1.68 -1.22 20.15
CA LEU A 179 -3.11 -1.47 19.94
C LEU A 179 -3.97 -0.62 20.90
N LEU A 180 -3.64 -0.62 22.20
CA LEU A 180 -4.36 0.18 23.21
C LEU A 180 -4.25 1.68 22.93
N ASP A 181 -3.07 2.15 22.52
CA ASP A 181 -2.83 3.53 22.11
C ASP A 181 -3.73 3.93 20.93
N LYS A 182 -3.83 3.09 19.90
CA LYS A 182 -4.76 3.31 18.77
C LYS A 182 -6.22 3.26 19.20
N CYS A 183 -6.52 2.46 20.20
CA CYS A 183 -7.86 2.40 20.77
C CYS A 183 -8.18 3.57 21.69
N SER A 184 -7.18 4.38 22.07
CA SER A 184 -7.28 5.46 23.04
C SER A 184 -7.70 4.95 24.43
N ILE A 185 -7.22 3.77 24.80
CA ILE A 185 -7.48 3.11 26.09
C ILE A 185 -6.21 3.18 26.93
N GLN A 186 -6.36 3.59 28.18
CA GLN A 186 -5.26 3.59 29.14
C GLN A 186 -5.14 2.20 29.77
N PRO A 187 -4.01 1.49 29.60
CA PRO A 187 -3.76 0.23 30.29
C PRO A 187 -3.68 0.42 31.81
N ASP A 188 -3.98 -0.65 32.55
CA ASP A 188 -3.74 -0.69 33.99
C ASP A 188 -2.24 -0.42 34.27
N PRO A 189 -1.90 0.41 35.29
CA PRO A 189 -0.51 0.62 35.71
C PRO A 189 0.27 -0.69 35.94
N ALA A 190 -0.39 -1.75 36.42
CA ALA A 190 0.22 -3.07 36.59
C ALA A 190 0.70 -3.65 35.26
N VAL A 191 -0.07 -3.48 34.17
CA VAL A 191 0.31 -3.96 32.83
C VAL A 191 1.43 -3.08 32.23
N THR A 192 1.33 -1.77 32.43
CA THR A 192 2.29 -0.79 31.87
C THR A 192 3.68 -0.90 32.50
N SER A 193 3.72 -1.16 33.81
CA SER A 193 4.98 -1.33 34.55
C SER A 193 5.58 -2.73 34.45
N HIS A 194 4.81 -3.72 33.97
CA HIS A 194 5.28 -5.08 33.84
C HIS A 194 6.34 -5.22 32.74
N VAL A 195 7.43 -5.92 33.02
CA VAL A 195 8.58 -6.08 32.10
C VAL A 195 8.16 -6.70 30.75
N PHE A 196 7.14 -7.57 30.76
CA PHE A 196 6.71 -8.32 29.58
C PHE A 196 5.92 -7.52 28.54
N PHE A 197 5.11 -6.53 28.97
CA PHE A 197 4.32 -5.70 28.06
C PHE A 197 4.76 -4.24 28.03
N GLY A 198 5.61 -3.82 28.97
CA GLY A 198 6.13 -2.47 29.08
C GLY A 198 7.16 -2.10 28.00
N PRO A 199 7.87 -0.96 28.18
CA PRO A 199 8.77 -0.41 27.16
C PRO A 199 9.87 -1.36 26.69
N THR A 200 10.43 -2.16 27.59
CA THR A 200 11.46 -3.16 27.28
C THR A 200 11.01 -4.13 26.18
N ALA A 201 9.74 -4.55 26.20
CA ALA A 201 9.20 -5.45 25.20
C ALA A 201 9.07 -4.81 23.82
N GLN A 202 9.01 -3.47 23.73
CA GLN A 202 9.07 -2.74 22.47
C GLN A 202 10.50 -2.60 21.95
N ASP A 203 11.44 -2.30 22.84
CA ASP A 203 12.85 -2.10 22.49
C ASP A 203 13.54 -3.39 22.02
N GLU A 204 13.15 -4.54 22.58
CA GLU A 204 13.70 -5.85 22.20
C GLU A 204 13.17 -6.39 20.86
N GLN A 205 12.16 -5.76 20.25
CA GLN A 205 11.61 -6.23 18.99
C GLN A 205 12.52 -5.92 17.81
N SER A 206 12.57 -6.86 16.87
CA SER A 206 13.22 -6.58 15.60
C SER A 206 12.39 -5.58 14.78
N LYS A 207 13.08 -4.76 13.99
CA LYS A 207 12.45 -3.74 13.13
C LYS A 207 11.40 -4.33 12.18
N GLY A 208 11.66 -5.53 11.66
CA GLY A 208 10.73 -6.22 10.76
C GLY A 208 9.45 -6.64 11.45
N LEU A 209 9.53 -7.10 12.71
CA LEU A 209 8.34 -7.40 13.50
C LEU A 209 7.56 -6.12 13.80
N SER A 210 8.23 -5.05 14.24
CA SER A 210 7.57 -3.76 14.53
C SER A 210 6.83 -3.19 13.31
N GLN A 211 7.38 -3.37 12.10
CA GLN A 211 6.70 -2.99 10.85
C GLN A 211 5.39 -3.74 10.62
N ILE A 212 5.38 -5.05 10.85
CA ILE A 212 4.17 -5.88 10.69
C ILE A 212 3.15 -5.58 11.80
N VAL A 213 3.61 -5.35 13.03
CA VAL A 213 2.77 -4.92 14.16
C VAL A 213 2.12 -3.57 13.86
N ASN A 214 2.85 -2.60 13.32
CA ASN A 214 2.31 -1.29 12.94
C ASN A 214 1.29 -1.40 11.80
N LEU A 215 1.52 -2.28 10.82
CA LEU A 215 0.52 -2.58 9.78
C LEU A 215 -0.76 -3.14 10.38
N TYR A 216 -0.64 -4.11 11.30
CA TYR A 216 -1.79 -4.72 11.97
C TYR A 216 -2.55 -3.70 12.80
N CYS A 217 -1.90 -3.04 13.75
CA CYS A 217 -2.56 -2.10 14.67
C CYS A 217 -3.17 -0.93 13.92
N GLY A 218 -2.45 -0.35 12.96
CA GLY A 218 -2.94 0.77 12.16
C GLY A 218 -4.17 0.43 11.30
N ARG A 219 -4.36 -0.85 10.95
CA ARG A 219 -5.50 -1.32 10.14
C ARG A 219 -6.65 -1.85 10.99
N ASN A 220 -6.35 -2.68 11.99
CA ASN A 220 -7.33 -3.53 12.67
C ASN A 220 -7.82 -2.95 13.99
N TYR A 221 -7.24 -1.89 14.56
CA TYR A 221 -7.65 -1.39 15.88
C TYR A 221 -9.16 -1.12 16.02
N HIS A 222 -9.85 -0.78 14.93
CA HIS A 222 -11.30 -0.55 14.95
C HIS A 222 -12.11 -1.78 15.37
N VAL A 223 -11.71 -3.00 14.98
CA VAL A 223 -12.45 -4.22 15.35
C VAL A 223 -12.30 -4.53 16.85
N TRP A 224 -11.24 -4.02 17.48
CA TRP A 224 -11.04 -4.14 18.91
C TRP A 224 -11.94 -3.21 19.73
N LYS A 225 -12.52 -2.18 19.10
CA LYS A 225 -13.47 -1.26 19.77
C LYS A 225 -14.90 -1.80 19.82
N GLU A 226 -15.16 -2.97 19.26
CA GLU A 226 -16.48 -3.60 19.31
C GLU A 226 -16.86 -4.02 20.74
N ALA A 227 -18.17 -4.09 21.01
CA ALA A 227 -18.68 -4.33 22.34
C ALA A 227 -18.19 -5.68 22.90
N GLY A 228 -17.74 -5.69 24.15
CA GLY A 228 -17.25 -6.89 24.84
C GLY A 228 -15.82 -7.32 24.47
N VAL A 229 -15.25 -6.86 23.35
CA VAL A 229 -13.91 -7.28 22.90
C VAL A 229 -12.82 -6.76 23.84
N MET A 230 -12.93 -5.51 24.32
CA MET A 230 -11.93 -4.94 25.23
C MET A 230 -11.95 -5.56 26.62
N SER A 231 -13.13 -5.84 27.18
CA SER A 231 -13.23 -6.54 28.46
C SER A 231 -12.64 -7.96 28.35
N TRP A 232 -12.92 -8.64 27.22
CA TRP A 232 -12.35 -9.95 26.92
C TRP A 232 -10.81 -9.91 26.77
N LEU A 233 -10.27 -8.88 26.13
CA LEU A 233 -8.83 -8.66 26.03
C LEU A 233 -8.21 -8.46 27.43
N GLU A 234 -8.84 -7.64 28.27
CA GLU A 234 -8.36 -7.36 29.63
C GLU A 234 -8.27 -8.63 30.49
N GLU A 235 -9.30 -9.49 30.43
CA GLU A 235 -9.32 -10.80 31.09
C GLU A 235 -8.14 -11.68 30.66
N ASN A 236 -7.89 -11.77 29.35
CA ASN A 236 -6.80 -12.59 28.82
C ASN A 236 -5.42 -12.00 29.12
N VAL A 237 -5.27 -10.67 29.16
CA VAL A 237 -4.00 -10.03 29.56
C VAL A 237 -3.65 -10.38 31.00
N LYS A 238 -4.62 -10.38 31.93
CA LYS A 238 -4.39 -10.79 33.33
C LYS A 238 -3.90 -12.24 33.42
N ILE A 239 -4.55 -13.15 32.70
CA ILE A 239 -4.15 -14.57 32.64
C ILE A 239 -2.73 -14.71 32.08
N VAL A 240 -2.39 -13.96 31.02
CA VAL A 240 -1.05 -14.01 30.42
C VAL A 240 0.01 -13.51 31.39
N LEU A 241 -0.25 -12.43 32.13
CA LEU A 241 0.68 -11.94 33.15
C LEU A 241 0.96 -13.02 34.21
N GLU A 242 -0.09 -13.66 34.73
CA GLU A 242 0.09 -14.75 35.69
C GLU A 242 0.90 -15.92 35.12
N ARG A 243 0.74 -16.25 33.84
CA ARG A 243 1.52 -17.29 33.15
C ARG A 243 2.99 -16.90 32.99
N VAL A 244 3.25 -15.63 32.66
CA VAL A 244 4.61 -15.09 32.52
C VAL A 244 5.33 -15.09 33.86
N ASP A 245 4.65 -14.67 34.94
CA ASP A 245 5.20 -14.67 36.30
C ASP A 245 5.54 -16.08 36.81
N ARG A 246 4.83 -17.09 36.30
CA ARG A 246 5.10 -18.52 36.55
C ARG A 246 6.17 -19.12 35.64
N GLU A 247 6.84 -18.29 34.84
CA GLU A 247 7.87 -18.70 33.88
C GLU A 247 7.39 -19.76 32.86
N ASP A 248 6.18 -19.58 32.30
CA ASP A 248 5.65 -20.48 31.26
C ASP A 248 6.69 -20.70 30.15
N PRO A 249 7.02 -21.97 29.80
CA PRO A 249 7.98 -22.29 28.74
C PRO A 249 7.71 -21.60 27.40
N LEU A 250 6.44 -21.31 27.11
CA LEU A 250 6.00 -20.62 25.90
C LEU A 250 6.61 -19.22 25.76
N VAL A 251 6.96 -18.56 26.87
CA VAL A 251 7.61 -17.24 26.86
C VAL A 251 9.00 -17.32 26.23
N LYS A 252 9.79 -18.31 26.64
CA LYS A 252 11.14 -18.56 26.11
C LYS A 252 11.07 -19.03 24.65
N GLU A 253 10.16 -19.95 24.35
CA GLU A 253 9.90 -20.41 22.98
C GLU A 253 9.52 -19.26 22.05
N GLY A 254 8.59 -18.39 22.48
CA GLY A 254 8.15 -17.23 21.71
C GLY A 254 9.30 -16.26 21.44
N GLN A 255 10.17 -16.02 22.42
CA GLN A 255 11.35 -15.17 22.23
C GLN A 255 12.34 -15.77 21.22
N GLU A 256 12.65 -17.06 21.31
CA GLU A 256 13.51 -17.80 20.37
C GLU A 256 12.94 -17.72 18.94
N MET A 257 11.66 -18.03 18.79
CA MET A 257 10.96 -18.01 17.50
C MET A 257 10.96 -16.63 16.87
N ARG A 258 10.78 -15.57 17.68
CA ARG A 258 10.88 -14.19 17.18
C ARG A 258 12.30 -13.87 16.68
N LYS A 259 13.34 -14.26 17.42
CA LYS A 259 14.74 -14.03 17.01
C LYS A 259 15.09 -14.74 15.70
N VAL A 260 14.60 -15.97 15.51
CA VAL A 260 14.86 -16.75 14.30
C VAL A 260 14.10 -16.21 13.08
N ARG A 261 12.82 -15.86 13.24
CA ARG A 261 11.94 -15.57 12.08
C ARG A 261 11.99 -14.13 11.60
N TYR A 262 12.30 -13.16 12.47
CA TYR A 262 12.24 -11.73 12.14
C TYR A 262 13.61 -11.07 12.08
N GLN A 263 14.59 -11.69 11.43
CA GLN A 263 15.94 -11.13 11.29
C GLN A 263 16.02 -9.93 10.33
N GLY A 264 15.00 -9.78 9.47
CA GLY A 264 14.88 -8.66 8.54
C GLY A 264 13.47 -8.60 7.96
N THR A 265 13.26 -7.64 7.06
CA THR A 265 11.95 -7.42 6.43
C THR A 265 12.02 -7.86 4.97
N PRO A 266 11.20 -8.82 4.54
CA PRO A 266 11.06 -9.19 3.13
C PRO A 266 10.59 -8.01 2.27
N MET A 267 11.03 -8.00 1.01
CA MET A 267 10.69 -6.93 0.06
C MET A 267 9.17 -6.78 -0.14
N ALA A 268 8.42 -7.89 -0.11
CA ALA A 268 6.97 -7.88 -0.22
C ALA A 268 6.29 -7.04 0.89
N ILE A 269 6.83 -7.06 2.11
CA ILE A 269 6.32 -6.27 3.22
C ILE A 269 6.62 -4.78 3.01
N TYR A 270 7.81 -4.42 2.51
CA TYR A 270 8.08 -3.02 2.15
C TYR A 270 7.17 -2.50 1.05
N ARG A 271 6.93 -3.31 0.00
CA ARG A 271 5.94 -2.98 -1.04
C ARG A 271 4.55 -2.77 -0.44
N HIS A 272 4.14 -3.66 0.47
CA HIS A 272 2.87 -3.55 1.17
C HIS A 272 2.75 -2.25 1.96
N ILE A 273 3.78 -1.88 2.73
CA ILE A 273 3.79 -0.62 3.52
C ILE A 273 3.61 0.59 2.60
N ILE A 274 4.41 0.66 1.52
CA ILE A 274 4.37 1.76 0.55
C ILE A 274 3.00 1.85 -0.12
N LEU A 275 2.38 0.72 -0.46
CA LEU A 275 1.08 0.70 -1.12
C LEU A 275 -0.09 0.94 -0.16
N ALA A 276 -0.01 0.47 1.09
CA ALA A 276 -1.06 0.57 2.09
C ALA A 276 -1.16 1.97 2.70
N GLU A 277 -0.05 2.71 2.76
CA GLU A 277 0.02 4.10 3.25
C GLU A 277 -0.52 4.26 4.68
N ILE A 278 -0.33 3.22 5.52
CA ILE A 278 -0.63 3.29 6.95
C ILE A 278 0.46 4.14 7.60
N LYS A 279 0.07 5.20 8.30
CA LYS A 279 0.98 6.23 8.84
C LYS A 279 2.10 5.63 9.70
N ASP A 280 1.78 4.82 10.70
CA ASP A 280 2.77 4.28 11.64
C ASP A 280 3.68 3.22 11.00
N ALA A 281 3.17 2.50 9.99
CA ALA A 281 3.97 1.55 9.22
C ALA A 281 4.90 2.26 8.23
N THR A 282 4.45 3.36 7.65
CA THR A 282 5.26 4.20 6.74
C THR A 282 6.40 4.87 7.51
N ALA A 283 6.13 5.32 8.73
CA ALA A 283 7.13 5.90 9.61
C ALA A 283 8.21 4.91 10.07
N SER A 284 7.94 3.59 10.04
CA SER A 284 8.91 2.56 10.41
C SER A 284 9.75 2.03 9.23
N LEU A 285 9.64 2.65 8.04
CA LEU A 285 10.50 2.33 6.90
C LEU A 285 11.96 2.69 7.18
N PRO A 286 12.93 1.87 6.72
CA PRO A 286 14.35 2.21 6.81
C PRO A 286 14.64 3.53 6.08
N PRO A 287 15.60 4.35 6.57
CA PRO A 287 15.94 5.64 5.94
C PRO A 287 16.30 5.53 4.45
N ALA A 288 16.95 4.44 4.05
CA ALA A 288 17.28 4.17 2.65
C ALA A 288 16.04 4.09 1.74
N LEU A 289 14.93 3.54 2.24
CA LEU A 289 13.68 3.44 1.50
C LEU A 289 12.82 4.71 1.65
N ALA A 290 12.85 5.35 2.82
CA ALA A 290 12.10 6.57 3.08
C ALA A 290 12.61 7.77 2.26
N ASN A 291 13.91 7.85 2.01
CA ASN A 291 14.55 8.96 1.30
C ASN A 291 14.70 8.73 -0.22
N THR A 292 14.46 7.51 -0.69
CA THR A 292 14.55 7.19 -2.13
C THR A 292 13.20 7.42 -2.79
N PRO A 293 13.11 8.20 -3.88
CA PRO A 293 11.85 8.34 -4.61
C PRO A 293 11.44 6.99 -5.21
N VAL A 294 10.36 6.42 -4.68
CA VAL A 294 9.78 5.16 -5.18
C VAL A 294 8.64 5.47 -6.14
N MET A 295 8.71 4.88 -7.34
CA MET A 295 7.62 5.00 -8.31
C MET A 295 6.39 4.23 -7.82
N SER A 296 5.26 4.91 -7.68
CA SER A 296 4.03 4.29 -7.16
C SER A 296 3.46 3.18 -8.05
N PHE A 297 3.83 3.16 -9.34
CA PHE A 297 3.39 2.16 -10.30
C PHE A 297 4.30 0.93 -10.40
N ASP A 298 5.48 0.95 -9.78
CA ASP A 298 6.40 -0.20 -9.69
C ASP A 298 7.28 -0.06 -8.42
N PRO A 299 6.69 -0.20 -7.22
CA PRO A 299 7.43 0.01 -5.98
C PRO A 299 8.38 -1.16 -5.73
N LEU A 300 9.67 -0.83 -5.56
CA LEU A 300 10.74 -1.76 -5.18
C LEU A 300 10.77 -3.01 -6.09
N PRO A 301 11.07 -2.87 -7.39
CA PRO A 301 11.08 -3.98 -8.33
C PRO A 301 12.03 -5.10 -7.86
N PRO A 302 11.70 -6.38 -8.08
CA PRO A 302 12.55 -7.49 -7.68
C PRO A 302 13.90 -7.46 -8.41
N PRO A 303 15.01 -7.88 -7.78
CA PRO A 303 16.34 -7.82 -8.39
C PRO A 303 16.48 -8.71 -9.63
N ASP A 304 15.72 -9.81 -9.69
CA ASP A 304 15.60 -10.73 -10.82
C ASP A 304 14.52 -10.30 -11.83
N SER A 305 14.30 -8.99 -11.98
CA SER A 305 13.33 -8.42 -12.92
C SER A 305 13.58 -8.87 -14.36
N ILE A 306 12.53 -9.36 -15.02
CA ILE A 306 12.53 -9.67 -16.46
C ILE A 306 11.70 -8.61 -17.17
N CYS A 307 12.30 -7.95 -18.16
CA CYS A 307 11.64 -6.97 -19.02
C CYS A 307 11.61 -7.53 -20.46
N GLY A 308 10.42 -7.65 -21.03
CA GLY A 308 10.23 -8.05 -22.42
C GLY A 308 10.42 -6.90 -23.41
N TYR A 309 10.43 -5.66 -22.93
CA TYR A 309 10.65 -4.48 -23.76
C TYR A 309 12.14 -4.23 -24.02
N SER A 310 12.51 -4.10 -25.29
CA SER A 310 13.83 -3.59 -25.68
C SER A 310 13.74 -2.08 -25.86
N ARG A 311 14.47 -1.31 -25.04
CA ARG A 311 14.61 0.12 -25.28
C ARG A 311 15.52 0.31 -26.50
N PRO A 312 15.09 1.04 -27.55
CA PRO A 312 15.97 1.41 -28.65
C PRO A 312 17.14 2.23 -28.09
N ILE A 313 18.37 1.87 -28.44
CA ILE A 313 19.55 2.65 -28.07
C ILE A 313 19.49 3.96 -28.86
N VAL A 314 19.20 5.06 -28.18
CA VAL A 314 19.27 6.39 -28.80
C VAL A 314 20.75 6.78 -28.86
N SER A 315 21.35 6.62 -30.03
CA SER A 315 22.71 7.10 -30.37
C SER A 315 22.73 8.63 -30.38
N GLY A 316 22.78 9.25 -29.20
CA GLY A 316 22.77 10.71 -29.10
C GLY A 316 22.84 11.31 -27.69
N GLN A 317 23.24 10.55 -26.66
CA GLN A 317 23.54 11.15 -25.36
C GLN A 317 24.96 11.76 -25.37
N GLN A 318 25.08 12.93 -25.99
CA GLN A 318 26.19 13.82 -25.63
C GLN A 318 25.92 14.39 -24.23
N ASN A 319 26.93 14.33 -23.37
CA ASN A 319 26.93 14.78 -21.97
C ASN A 319 26.19 16.11 -21.78
N ALA A 320 24.95 16.05 -21.29
CA ALA A 320 24.24 17.23 -20.81
C ALA A 320 24.54 17.41 -19.31
N ALA A 321 25.76 17.84 -18.99
CA ALA A 321 26.18 18.18 -17.63
C ALA A 321 25.53 19.47 -17.08
N SER A 322 24.52 20.02 -17.76
CA SER A 322 23.82 21.25 -17.37
C SER A 322 22.40 21.31 -17.93
N SER A 323 21.49 20.43 -17.49
CA SER A 323 20.07 20.56 -17.85
C SER A 323 19.31 21.38 -16.80
N ASN A 324 18.89 22.58 -17.18
CA ASN A 324 17.90 23.39 -16.46
C ASN A 324 16.64 22.55 -16.13
N ILE A 325 16.02 22.78 -14.97
CA ILE A 325 14.84 22.04 -14.47
C ILE A 325 13.72 21.96 -15.51
N LEU A 326 13.51 23.04 -16.27
CA LEU A 326 12.52 23.07 -17.37
C LEU A 326 12.87 22.13 -18.52
N ALA A 327 14.15 21.98 -18.88
CA ALA A 327 14.56 21.02 -19.91
C ALA A 327 14.35 19.58 -19.43
N SER A 328 14.56 19.31 -18.13
CA SER A 328 14.23 18.02 -17.52
C SER A 328 12.72 17.75 -17.53
N PHE A 329 11.90 18.77 -17.28
CA PHE A 329 10.44 18.67 -17.38
C PHE A 329 9.98 18.35 -18.81
N PHE A 330 10.46 19.09 -19.83
CA PHE A 330 10.10 18.80 -21.22
C PHE A 330 10.63 17.46 -21.70
N ARG A 331 11.80 17.01 -21.25
CA ARG A 331 12.28 15.65 -21.50
C ARG A 331 11.43 14.57 -20.83
N SER A 332 10.78 14.86 -19.71
CA SER A 332 9.85 13.92 -19.06
C SER A 332 8.55 13.76 -19.85
N LEU A 333 8.11 14.80 -20.55
CA LEU A 333 6.92 14.78 -21.40
C LEU A 333 7.22 14.28 -22.83
N LEU A 334 8.39 14.63 -23.35
CA LEU A 334 8.87 14.33 -24.68
C LEU A 334 10.30 13.77 -24.57
N PRO A 335 10.46 12.44 -24.48
CA PRO A 335 11.77 11.80 -24.33
C PRO A 335 12.78 12.18 -25.44
N ASN A 336 12.27 12.62 -26.60
CA ASN A 336 13.05 13.04 -27.76
C ASN A 336 13.39 14.54 -27.77
N TYR A 337 12.99 15.31 -26.75
CA TYR A 337 13.27 16.73 -26.69
C TYR A 337 14.75 17.01 -26.37
N ASN A 338 15.47 17.51 -27.36
CA ASN A 338 16.83 18.04 -27.17
C ASN A 338 16.88 19.49 -27.67
N PRO A 339 17.04 20.48 -26.79
CA PRO A 339 17.10 21.89 -27.18
C PRO A 339 18.34 22.22 -28.02
N ASN A 340 19.32 21.31 -28.08
CA ASN A 340 20.55 21.44 -28.87
C ASN A 340 20.59 20.46 -30.05
N ALA A 341 19.50 19.73 -30.36
CA ALA A 341 19.47 18.93 -31.57
C ALA A 341 19.49 19.88 -32.79
N PRO A 342 20.38 19.67 -33.78
CA PRO A 342 20.28 20.40 -35.04
C PRO A 342 18.92 20.05 -35.67
N ASP A 343 18.25 21.06 -36.23
CA ASP A 343 16.95 20.89 -36.90
C ASP A 343 17.08 19.82 -37.99
N ALA A 344 16.51 18.64 -37.74
CA ALA A 344 16.51 17.51 -38.67
C ALA A 344 15.48 17.70 -39.80
N ALA A 345 15.28 18.94 -40.26
CA ALA A 345 14.18 19.30 -41.16
C ALA A 345 14.64 19.87 -42.52
N GLU A 346 15.94 19.95 -42.83
CA GLU A 346 16.40 20.44 -44.15
C GLU A 346 17.18 19.43 -45.01
N ASN A 347 17.41 18.19 -44.56
CA ASN A 347 18.13 17.17 -45.36
C ASN A 347 17.26 15.95 -45.71
N ALA A 348 15.97 16.15 -45.98
CA ALA A 348 15.05 15.07 -46.39
C ALA A 348 14.62 15.13 -47.87
N GLU A 349 15.12 16.09 -48.66
CA GLU A 349 14.94 16.12 -50.12
C GLU A 349 16.31 16.10 -50.80
N GLY A 350 16.85 14.91 -51.07
CA GLY A 350 18.12 14.79 -51.79
C GLY A 350 18.84 13.44 -51.71
N ALA A 351 18.37 12.48 -50.91
CA ALA A 351 18.99 11.15 -50.82
C ALA A 351 18.32 10.14 -51.78
N ALA A 352 18.34 10.46 -53.08
CA ALA A 352 18.19 9.47 -54.13
C ALA A 352 19.28 9.71 -55.18
N ALA A 353 20.19 8.73 -55.28
CA ALA A 353 21.31 8.63 -56.22
C ALA A 353 22.56 9.47 -55.88
N LEU A 354 23.61 8.84 -55.37
CA LEU A 354 24.68 8.28 -56.21
C LEU A 354 25.78 7.65 -55.34
N ASP A 355 26.34 6.58 -55.91
CA ASP A 355 27.46 5.78 -55.46
C ASP A 355 28.79 6.51 -55.75
N GLU A 356 29.84 6.08 -55.04
CA GLU A 356 31.29 6.32 -55.25
C GLU A 356 31.99 7.67 -54.92
N ALA A 357 33.21 7.47 -54.37
CA ALA A 357 34.44 8.27 -54.47
C ALA A 357 34.77 9.38 -53.44
N VAL A 358 35.64 9.00 -52.50
CA VAL A 358 36.95 9.60 -52.13
C VAL A 358 37.19 11.10 -52.38
N GLY A 359 37.43 11.83 -51.28
CA GLY A 359 38.61 12.71 -51.08
C GLY A 359 38.58 14.15 -51.60
N GLY A 360 39.01 15.10 -50.75
CA GLY A 360 39.56 16.39 -51.20
C GLY A 360 39.15 17.60 -50.36
N ALA A 361 40.14 18.43 -50.04
CA ALA A 361 40.10 19.59 -49.18
C ALA A 361 39.56 20.88 -49.84
N ASP A 362 39.43 21.90 -48.98
CA ASP A 362 39.48 23.35 -49.21
C ASP A 362 38.20 24.12 -49.55
N GLY A 363 37.90 25.09 -48.67
CA GLY A 363 37.86 26.49 -49.09
C GLY A 363 36.51 27.22 -49.10
N GLU A 364 36.48 28.28 -48.28
CA GLU A 364 35.79 29.56 -48.49
C GLU A 364 34.44 29.86 -47.81
N ASP A 365 34.49 30.99 -47.11
CA ASP A 365 33.46 31.69 -46.39
C ASP A 365 32.30 32.15 -47.29
N GLY A 366 31.08 31.88 -46.85
CA GLY A 366 29.86 32.44 -47.41
C GLY A 366 28.84 32.68 -46.30
N GLU A 367 28.69 33.94 -45.88
CA GLU A 367 27.67 34.41 -44.95
C GLU A 367 26.27 33.98 -45.41
N ASN A 368 25.57 33.18 -44.61
CA ASN A 368 24.12 32.99 -44.77
C ASN A 368 23.40 33.27 -43.44
N ARG A 369 22.97 34.52 -43.30
CA ARG A 369 21.92 34.93 -42.37
C ARG A 369 20.60 34.26 -42.79
N GLY A 370 20.00 33.44 -41.92
CA GLY A 370 18.63 33.00 -42.14
C GLY A 370 18.06 32.15 -40.99
N MET A 371 16.94 32.61 -40.42
CA MET A 371 15.95 31.87 -39.63
C MET A 371 16.23 31.44 -38.16
N GLY A 372 17.47 31.27 -37.70
CA GLY A 372 17.72 30.91 -36.28
C GLY A 372 17.43 32.03 -35.25
N GLY A 373 17.40 33.29 -35.70
CA GLY A 373 17.10 34.46 -34.87
C GLY A 373 15.61 34.62 -34.54
N ASP A 374 14.72 34.24 -35.47
CA ASP A 374 13.27 34.44 -35.33
C ASP A 374 12.64 33.49 -34.31
N LEU A 375 13.19 32.28 -34.14
CA LEU A 375 12.67 31.33 -33.14
C LEU A 375 13.17 31.62 -31.72
N ARG A 376 14.39 32.13 -31.56
CA ARG A 376 14.86 32.64 -30.26
C ARG A 376 14.09 33.89 -29.85
N ALA A 377 13.71 34.73 -30.81
CA ALA A 377 12.81 35.83 -30.56
C ALA A 377 11.42 35.31 -30.14
N SER A 378 10.86 34.30 -30.81
CA SER A 378 9.53 33.76 -30.46
C SER A 378 9.48 33.11 -29.08
N VAL A 379 10.53 32.41 -28.66
CA VAL A 379 10.65 31.84 -27.30
C VAL A 379 10.80 32.94 -26.25
N ASN A 380 11.57 33.99 -26.53
CA ASN A 380 11.66 35.14 -25.63
C ASN A 380 10.34 35.90 -25.52
N THR A 381 9.58 36.01 -26.62
CA THR A 381 8.23 36.60 -26.63
C THR A 381 7.26 35.74 -25.83
N LEU A 382 7.34 34.42 -25.92
CA LEU A 382 6.52 33.49 -25.13
C LEU A 382 6.88 33.57 -23.63
N LEU A 383 8.17 33.66 -23.30
CA LEU A 383 8.63 33.84 -21.92
C LEU A 383 8.22 35.20 -21.34
N PHE A 384 8.19 36.26 -22.17
CA PHE A 384 7.62 37.55 -21.79
C PHE A 384 6.11 37.46 -21.57
N ALA A 385 5.37 36.78 -22.46
CA ALA A 385 3.93 36.58 -22.32
C ALA A 385 3.57 35.73 -21.08
N MET A 386 4.36 34.70 -20.75
CA MET A 386 4.17 33.92 -19.53
C MET A 386 4.55 34.70 -18.27
N ARG A 387 5.58 35.55 -18.33
CA ARG A 387 5.95 36.44 -17.22
C ARG A 387 4.86 37.48 -16.98
N ASP A 388 4.30 38.05 -18.03
CA ASP A 388 3.22 39.04 -17.97
C ASP A 388 1.91 38.41 -17.44
N LEU A 389 1.60 37.19 -17.87
CA LEU A 389 0.45 36.44 -17.37
C LEU A 389 0.61 36.08 -15.88
N LEU A 390 1.82 35.71 -15.44
CA LEU A 390 2.10 35.42 -14.04
C LEU A 390 2.16 36.68 -13.16
N SER A 391 2.56 37.83 -13.70
CA SER A 391 2.47 39.10 -12.97
C SER A 391 1.04 39.65 -12.88
N ASN A 392 0.17 39.30 -13.84
CA ASN A 392 -1.21 39.77 -13.88
C ASN A 392 -2.21 38.81 -13.21
N MET A 393 -1.77 37.65 -12.72
CA MET A 393 -2.58 36.83 -11.82
C MET A 393 -2.57 37.40 -10.39
N HIS A 394 -3.30 38.51 -10.18
CA HIS A 394 -3.75 38.86 -8.84
C HIS A 394 -4.89 37.90 -8.45
N LEU A 395 -4.62 37.01 -7.51
CA LEU A 395 -5.67 36.34 -6.75
C LEU A 395 -6.49 37.43 -6.05
N PRO A 396 -7.84 37.46 -6.16
CA PRO A 396 -8.64 38.42 -5.42
C PRO A 396 -8.40 38.21 -3.93
N GLU A 397 -7.93 39.24 -3.23
CA GLU A 397 -7.89 39.21 -1.76
C GLU A 397 -9.33 39.13 -1.22
N PRO A 398 -9.57 38.33 -0.16
CA PRO A 398 -10.88 38.27 0.46
C PRO A 398 -11.18 39.62 1.13
N GLN A 399 -12.33 40.21 0.80
CA GLN A 399 -12.80 41.45 1.42
C GLN A 399 -13.00 41.23 2.92
N VAL A 400 -12.13 41.83 3.73
CA VAL A 400 -12.33 42.00 5.18
C VAL A 400 -13.27 43.17 5.35
N ASN A 401 -14.50 42.89 5.80
CA ASN A 401 -15.53 43.88 6.03
C ASN A 401 -15.46 44.35 7.49
N ASP A 402 -14.60 45.33 7.76
CA ASP A 402 -14.52 46.03 9.05
C ASP A 402 -14.88 47.50 8.85
N ALA A 403 -16.18 47.79 8.90
CA ALA A 403 -16.72 49.11 9.24
C ALA A 403 -18.21 48.94 9.59
N ASP A 404 -18.51 48.85 10.90
CA ASP A 404 -19.59 49.62 11.53
C ASP A 404 -19.56 49.40 13.06
N GLN A 405 -18.63 50.10 13.70
CA GLN A 405 -18.79 50.73 15.02
C GLN A 405 -18.56 52.22 14.73
N SER A 406 -19.29 53.22 15.18
CA SER A 406 -20.44 53.44 16.05
C SER A 406 -21.03 54.79 15.53
N GLU A 407 -22.22 55.31 15.83
CA GLU A 407 -22.79 55.63 17.14
C GLU A 407 -24.09 56.44 16.84
N ASP A 408 -25.11 56.22 17.67
CA ASP A 408 -26.18 57.15 18.08
C ASP A 408 -27.03 57.92 17.03
N GLU A 409 -28.34 57.69 17.04
CA GLU A 409 -29.29 58.61 17.69
C GLU A 409 -30.76 58.13 17.58
N ASN A 410 -31.39 58.11 18.77
CA ASN A 410 -32.79 58.18 19.17
C ASN A 410 -33.96 58.27 18.15
N HIS A 411 -35.10 57.81 18.70
CA HIS A 411 -36.52 58.12 18.42
C HIS A 411 -37.31 57.01 17.69
N GLU A 412 -38.55 56.66 18.02
CA GLU A 412 -39.47 56.83 19.16
C GLU A 412 -40.81 56.21 18.67
N TRP A 413 -41.49 55.38 19.48
CA TRP A 413 -42.92 54.94 19.37
C TRP A 413 -43.35 54.20 18.07
N ASP A 414 -44.13 53.12 18.05
CA ASP A 414 -45.15 52.53 18.94
C ASP A 414 -45.08 51.00 18.92
#